data_AF-J2PGJ4-F1
#
_entry.id   AF-J2PGJ4-F1
#
_cell.length_a   1.000
_cell.length_b   1.000
_cell.length_c   1.000
_cell.angle_alpha   90.00
_cell.angle_beta   90.00
_cell.angle_gamma   90.00
#
_symmetry.space_group_name_H-M   'P 1'
#
loop_
_entity.id
_entity.type
_entity.pdbx_description
1 polymer ?
#
loop_
_entity_poly.entity_id
_entity_poly.type
_entity_poly.pdbx_seq_one_letter_code
_entity_poly.pdbx_strand_id
1 'polypeptide(L)'
;MKNNKINEKPSLGVSEEMIKAAAEELGVEFPEQLKEIWKVSNGLELPGGWHFHPVFDISNPRKTSNHIVYENTKARWEYMHENLISIAAGDTGNQLVLQKTRSGLLNPDVYLWNHETNKIKKWSRSLDFIKEKAQKRIENIKLQIQRVAKRKARE
;
A
#
# COMPACT_ATOMS: atom_id res chain seq x y z
N MET A 1 15.70 32.86 -14.42
CA MET A 1 16.49 31.66 -14.78
C MET A 1 15.57 30.45 -14.79
N LYS A 2 15.17 29.99 -15.97
CA LYS A 2 14.37 28.77 -16.15
C LYS A 2 15.30 27.68 -16.66
N ASN A 3 15.28 26.53 -15.99
CA ASN A 3 15.48 25.15 -16.50
C ASN A 3 16.37 24.33 -15.58
N ASN A 4 15.72 23.51 -14.75
CA ASN A 4 16.01 22.09 -14.69
C ASN A 4 14.75 21.35 -14.23
N LYS A 5 13.80 21.17 -15.16
CA LYS A 5 12.65 20.29 -14.92
C LYS A 5 13.14 18.84 -15.03
N ILE A 6 13.38 18.25 -13.86
CA ILE A 6 12.97 16.89 -13.48
C ILE A 6 13.38 15.82 -14.51
N ASN A 7 14.60 15.33 -14.35
CA ASN A 7 14.99 13.99 -14.81
C ASN A 7 14.82 12.96 -13.67
N GLU A 8 13.97 13.26 -12.68
CA GLU A 8 13.63 12.30 -11.64
C GLU A 8 12.60 11.34 -12.23
N LYS A 9 12.99 10.08 -12.36
CA LYS A 9 12.05 8.98 -12.55
C LYS A 9 10.88 9.20 -11.58
N PRO A 10 9.61 9.05 -11.99
CA PRO A 10 8.52 9.10 -11.04
C PRO A 10 8.74 7.99 -10.00
N SER A 11 9.16 8.38 -8.80
CA SER A 11 9.12 7.48 -7.66
C SER A 11 7.65 7.27 -7.35
N LEU A 12 7.19 6.04 -7.54
CA LEU A 12 5.83 5.67 -7.15
C LEU A 12 5.77 5.19 -5.71
N GLY A 13 6.92 5.00 -5.07
CA GLY A 13 7.03 4.63 -3.66
C GLY A 13 7.30 5.82 -2.75
N VAL A 14 7.32 5.54 -1.46
CA VAL A 14 7.60 6.49 -0.36
C VAL A 14 8.89 6.15 0.37
N SER A 15 9.39 7.11 1.15
CA SER A 15 10.62 6.97 1.93
C SER A 15 10.41 6.15 3.22
N GLU A 16 11.51 5.66 3.80
CA GLU A 16 11.49 4.94 5.08
C GLU A 16 10.94 5.82 6.20
N GLU A 17 11.24 7.12 6.20
CA GLU A 17 10.80 8.06 7.23
C GLU A 17 9.28 8.21 7.24
N MET A 18 8.65 8.24 6.06
CA MET A 18 7.20 8.30 5.94
C MET A 18 6.54 7.01 6.43
N ILE A 19 7.13 5.85 6.09
CA ILE A 19 6.66 4.54 6.56
C ILE A 19 6.81 4.44 8.09
N LYS A 20 7.92 4.91 8.64
CA LYS A 20 8.18 4.93 10.08
C LYS A 20 7.19 5.83 10.81
N ALA A 21 6.93 7.03 10.30
CA ALA A 21 5.94 7.94 10.89
C ALA A 21 4.54 7.29 10.94
N ALA A 22 4.12 6.61 9.87
CA ALA A 22 2.85 5.89 9.84
C ALA A 22 2.81 4.71 10.84
N ALA A 23 3.93 4.01 11.02
CA ALA A 23 4.06 2.93 12.00
C ALA A 23 3.95 3.45 13.44
N GLU A 24 4.66 4.55 13.73
CA GLU A 24 4.63 5.25 15.03
C GLU A 24 3.22 5.74 15.37
N GLU A 25 2.50 6.35 14.42
CA GLU A 25 1.13 6.82 14.63
C GLU A 25 0.14 5.68 14.89
N LEU A 26 0.35 4.52 14.26
CA LEU A 26 -0.46 3.32 14.51
C LEU A 26 -0.03 2.53 15.75
N GLY A 27 1.13 2.86 16.35
CA GLY A 27 1.70 2.10 17.46
C GLY A 27 2.01 0.65 17.10
N VAL A 28 2.51 0.42 15.88
CA VAL A 28 2.85 -0.92 15.36
C VAL A 28 4.24 -0.94 14.75
N GLU A 29 4.78 -2.15 14.57
CA GLU A 29 5.94 -2.38 13.73
C GLU A 29 5.50 -3.12 12.46
N PHE A 30 5.81 -2.54 11.30
CA PHE A 30 5.51 -3.17 10.01
C PHE A 30 6.56 -4.24 9.66
N PRO A 31 6.14 -5.41 9.13
CA PRO A 31 7.08 -6.41 8.62
C PRO A 31 7.83 -5.84 7.42
N GLU A 32 9.08 -6.28 7.22
CA GLU A 32 9.96 -5.76 6.17
C GLU A 32 9.33 -5.86 4.78
N GLN A 33 8.63 -6.97 4.48
CA GLN A 33 7.94 -7.16 3.20
C GLN A 33 6.92 -6.05 2.92
N LEU A 34 6.22 -5.56 3.94
CA LEU A 34 5.22 -4.50 3.78
C LEU A 34 5.90 -3.16 3.49
N LYS A 35 7.00 -2.86 4.18
CA LYS A 35 7.80 -1.65 3.94
C LYS A 35 8.36 -1.64 2.52
N GLU A 36 8.89 -2.77 2.05
CA GLU A 36 9.41 -2.92 0.69
C GLU A 36 8.35 -2.69 -0.38
N ILE A 37 7.10 -3.10 -0.14
CA ILE A 37 5.99 -2.82 -1.07
C ILE A 37 5.80 -1.31 -1.22
N TRP A 38 5.69 -0.55 -0.14
CA TRP A 38 5.49 0.90 -0.20
C TRP A 38 6.69 1.66 -0.76
N LYS A 39 7.93 1.18 -0.52
CA LYS A 39 9.14 1.73 -1.15
C LYS A 39 9.13 1.58 -2.67
N VAL A 40 8.47 0.54 -3.19
CA VAL A 40 8.36 0.27 -4.63
C VAL A 40 7.13 0.97 -5.23
N SER A 41 5.98 0.86 -4.56
CA SER A 41 4.68 1.32 -5.04
C SER A 41 3.78 1.69 -3.85
N ASN A 42 3.63 2.99 -3.61
CA ASN A 42 2.82 3.54 -2.54
C ASN A 42 1.32 3.48 -2.88
N GLY A 43 0.73 2.31 -2.62
CA GLY A 43 -0.63 1.97 -3.04
C GLY A 43 -0.65 1.21 -4.38
N LEU A 44 -1.57 0.27 -4.51
CA LEU A 44 -1.76 -0.52 -5.71
C LEU A 44 -3.17 -1.12 -5.75
N GLU A 45 -3.62 -1.42 -6.97
CA GLU A 45 -4.80 -2.25 -7.19
C GLU A 45 -4.37 -3.71 -7.32
N LEU A 46 -5.00 -4.56 -6.52
CA LEU A 46 -4.74 -5.98 -6.43
C LEU A 46 -5.90 -6.76 -7.08
N PRO A 47 -5.65 -7.96 -7.64
CA PRO A 47 -6.70 -8.74 -8.29
C PRO A 47 -7.87 -9.04 -7.36
N GLY A 48 -9.10 -8.87 -7.85
CA GLY A 48 -10.32 -9.03 -7.06
C GLY A 48 -10.84 -7.72 -6.47
N GLY A 49 -10.45 -6.56 -7.02
CA GLY A 49 -10.96 -5.24 -6.60
C GLY A 49 -10.38 -4.76 -5.27
N TRP A 50 -9.19 -5.24 -4.90
CA TRP A 50 -8.56 -4.85 -3.64
C TRP A 50 -7.72 -3.60 -3.84
N HIS A 51 -8.01 -2.55 -3.08
CA HIS A 51 -7.24 -1.32 -3.04
C HIS A 51 -6.28 -1.36 -1.86
N PHE A 52 -4.99 -1.57 -2.14
CA PHE A 52 -3.95 -1.58 -1.11
C PHE A 52 -3.68 -0.18 -0.60
N HIS A 53 -3.74 -0.01 0.71
CA HIS A 53 -3.66 1.30 1.36
C HIS A 53 -2.28 1.90 1.19
N PRO A 54 -2.16 3.13 0.68
CA PRO A 54 -0.89 3.84 0.64
C PRO A 54 -0.47 4.33 2.05
N VAL A 55 0.78 4.73 2.19
CA VAL A 55 1.22 5.66 3.22
C VAL A 55 0.88 7.08 2.77
N PHE A 56 0.49 7.94 3.70
CA PHE A 56 0.13 9.32 3.37
C PHE A 56 1.33 10.06 2.80
N ASP A 57 1.14 10.69 1.64
CA ASP A 57 2.16 11.47 0.95
C ASP A 57 1.65 12.90 0.72
N ILE A 58 2.27 13.86 1.39
CA ILE A 58 1.91 15.29 1.30
C ILE A 58 2.14 15.87 -0.10
N SER A 59 3.01 15.26 -0.90
CA SER A 59 3.20 15.65 -2.30
C SER A 59 2.04 15.19 -3.20
N ASN A 60 1.26 14.22 -2.74
CA ASN A 60 0.17 13.59 -3.50
C ASN A 60 -1.07 13.24 -2.63
N PRO A 61 -1.59 14.19 -1.83
CA PRO A 61 -2.53 13.91 -0.76
C PRO A 61 -3.88 13.40 -1.27
N ARG A 62 -4.28 13.80 -2.48
CA ARG A 62 -5.53 13.33 -3.12
C ARG A 62 -5.47 11.85 -3.50
N LYS A 63 -4.29 11.32 -3.87
CA LYS A 63 -4.17 9.89 -4.23
C LYS A 63 -3.85 9.02 -3.02
N THR A 64 -3.38 9.62 -1.94
CA THR A 64 -3.06 8.92 -0.69
C THR A 64 -4.02 9.28 0.45
N SER A 65 -5.23 9.76 0.15
CA SER A 65 -6.21 10.14 1.17
C SER A 65 -6.68 8.95 2.00
N ASN A 66 -6.79 7.78 1.37
CA ASN A 66 -7.21 6.53 2.00
C ASN A 66 -5.99 5.79 2.54
N HIS A 67 -5.10 6.50 3.23
CA HIS A 67 -3.85 5.95 3.70
C HIS A 67 -4.05 5.01 4.89
N ILE A 68 -3.08 4.13 5.12
CA ILE A 68 -3.17 3.07 6.12
C ILE A 68 -3.51 3.58 7.51
N VAL A 69 -2.98 4.74 7.91
CA VAL A 69 -3.31 5.32 9.21
C VAL A 69 -4.77 5.72 9.29
N TYR A 70 -5.30 6.44 8.28
CA TYR A 70 -6.69 6.89 8.26
C TYR A 70 -7.67 5.72 8.29
N GLU A 71 -7.41 4.69 7.47
CA GLU A 71 -8.22 3.48 7.36
C GLU A 71 -8.23 2.64 8.65
N ASN A 72 -7.24 2.80 9.52
CA ASN A 72 -7.13 2.09 10.79
C ASN A 72 -7.43 2.93 12.04
N THR A 73 -7.75 4.21 11.86
CA THR A 73 -8.07 5.12 12.97
C THR A 73 -9.45 5.75 12.78
N LYS A 74 -9.62 6.58 11.75
CA LYS A 74 -10.82 7.38 11.51
C LYS A 74 -11.89 6.65 10.71
N ALA A 75 -11.49 5.92 9.66
CA ALA A 75 -12.40 5.13 8.82
C ALA A 75 -12.51 3.66 9.27
N ARG A 76 -11.93 3.34 10.43
CA ARG A 76 -11.96 1.99 10.98
C ARG A 76 -13.39 1.62 11.39
N TRP A 77 -13.80 0.40 11.07
CA TRP A 77 -15.01 -0.20 11.61
C TRP A 77 -14.92 -0.35 13.13
N GLU A 78 -15.85 0.25 13.87
CA GLU A 78 -15.85 0.26 15.35
C GLU A 78 -15.82 -1.15 15.97
N TYR A 79 -16.46 -2.11 15.31
CA TYR A 79 -16.54 -3.50 15.77
C TYR A 79 -15.39 -4.40 15.28
N MET A 80 -14.46 -3.87 14.48
CA MET A 80 -13.28 -4.63 14.05
C MET A 80 -12.28 -4.74 15.21
N HIS A 81 -11.94 -5.98 15.56
CA HIS A 81 -11.04 -6.28 16.68
C HIS A 81 -9.71 -5.50 16.61
N GLU A 82 -9.33 -4.84 17.71
CA GLU A 82 -8.19 -3.88 17.81
C GLU A 82 -6.82 -4.42 17.40
N ASN A 83 -6.64 -5.74 17.41
CA ASN A 83 -5.42 -6.39 16.96
C ASN A 83 -5.32 -6.51 15.43
N LEU A 84 -6.35 -6.12 14.67
CA LEU A 84 -6.35 -6.19 13.22
C LEU A 84 -5.98 -4.83 12.63
N ILE A 85 -5.00 -4.82 11.72
CA ILE A 85 -4.64 -3.66 10.91
C ILE A 85 -5.05 -3.93 9.47
N SER A 86 -5.97 -3.15 8.92
CA SER A 86 -6.33 -3.17 7.51
C SER A 86 -5.17 -2.65 6.65
N ILE A 87 -4.83 -3.41 5.61
CA ILE A 87 -3.80 -3.06 4.62
C ILE A 87 -4.40 -2.90 3.22
N ALA A 88 -5.64 -3.33 3.01
CA ALA A 88 -6.38 -3.09 1.77
C ALA A 88 -7.88 -3.17 2.00
N ALA A 89 -8.66 -2.39 1.24
CA ALA A 89 -10.11 -2.45 1.22
C ALA A 89 -10.62 -3.01 -0.11
N GLY A 90 -11.71 -3.77 -0.06
CA GLY A 90 -12.48 -4.16 -1.25
C GLY A 90 -13.77 -3.35 -1.35
N ASP A 91 -14.46 -3.48 -2.49
CA ASP A 91 -15.66 -2.69 -2.81
C ASP A 91 -16.88 -2.97 -1.94
N THR A 92 -16.87 -4.07 -1.18
CA THR A 92 -18.00 -4.50 -0.33
C THR A 92 -17.75 -4.27 1.15
N GLY A 93 -16.79 -3.42 1.54
CA GLY A 93 -16.47 -3.14 2.95
C GLY A 93 -15.54 -4.17 3.62
N ASN A 94 -15.36 -5.35 3.00
CA ASN A 94 -14.38 -6.32 3.44
C ASN A 94 -12.95 -5.76 3.37
N GLN A 95 -12.07 -6.25 4.24
CA GLN A 95 -10.70 -5.75 4.39
C GLN A 95 -9.70 -6.89 4.31
N LEU A 96 -8.53 -6.65 3.71
CA LEU A 96 -7.36 -7.48 3.97
C LEU A 96 -6.64 -6.91 5.19
N VAL A 97 -6.37 -7.77 6.17
CA VAL A 97 -5.82 -7.37 7.46
C VAL A 97 -4.58 -8.19 7.82
N LEU A 98 -3.71 -7.58 8.61
CA LEU A 98 -2.63 -8.24 9.35
C LEU A 98 -2.97 -8.28 10.84
N GLN A 99 -2.45 -9.28 11.54
CA GLN A 99 -2.66 -9.40 12.99
C GLN A 99 -1.46 -8.82 13.75
N LYS A 100 -1.73 -7.91 14.68
CA LYS A 100 -0.79 -7.36 15.64
C LYS A 100 -0.52 -8.37 16.74
N THR A 101 0.75 -8.67 16.99
CA THR A 101 1.20 -9.48 18.12
C THR A 101 1.11 -8.66 19.42
N ARG A 102 1.33 -9.31 20.56
CA ARG A 102 1.40 -8.62 21.86
C ARG A 102 2.53 -7.59 21.95
N SER A 103 3.58 -7.73 21.13
CA SER A 103 4.71 -6.79 21.08
C SER A 103 4.47 -5.60 20.14
N GLY A 104 3.32 -5.54 19.45
CA GLY A 104 3.03 -4.49 18.46
C GLY A 104 3.51 -4.81 17.04
N LEU A 105 4.24 -5.90 16.84
CA LEU A 105 4.69 -6.34 15.52
C LEU A 105 3.51 -6.90 14.71
N LEU A 106 3.38 -6.52 13.44
CA LEU A 106 2.38 -7.15 12.56
C LEU A 106 2.92 -8.45 11.98
N ASN A 107 2.13 -9.52 12.11
CA ASN A 107 2.41 -10.80 11.47
C ASN A 107 2.26 -10.63 9.93
N PRO A 108 3.22 -11.12 9.13
CA PRO A 108 3.16 -11.02 7.66
C PRO A 108 2.07 -11.89 7.01
N ASP A 109 1.41 -12.80 7.75
CA ASP A 109 0.25 -13.53 7.24
C ASP A 109 -0.94 -12.59 6.99
N VAL A 110 -1.49 -12.66 5.77
CA VAL A 110 -2.62 -11.85 5.35
C VAL A 110 -3.93 -12.60 5.57
N TYR A 111 -4.92 -11.91 6.12
CA TYR A 111 -6.26 -12.44 6.35
C TYR A 111 -7.30 -11.59 5.64
N LEU A 112 -8.36 -12.23 5.14
CA LEU A 112 -9.60 -11.57 4.76
C LEU A 112 -10.46 -11.41 6.01
N TRP A 113 -10.78 -10.16 6.36
CA TRP A 113 -11.80 -9.83 7.34
C TRP A 113 -13.12 -9.52 6.63
N ASN A 114 -14.18 -10.22 7.02
CA ASN A 114 -15.53 -10.03 6.49
C ASN A 114 -16.31 -9.09 7.40
N HIS A 115 -16.78 -7.97 6.84
CA HIS A 115 -17.42 -6.90 7.62
C HIS A 115 -18.80 -7.30 8.19
N GLU A 116 -19.55 -8.15 7.48
CA GLU A 116 -20.89 -8.58 7.90
C GLU A 116 -20.85 -9.56 9.07
N THR A 117 -19.83 -10.43 9.09
CA THR A 117 -19.73 -11.54 10.06
C THR A 117 -18.66 -11.33 11.11
N ASN A 118 -17.82 -10.30 10.97
CA ASN A 118 -16.64 -10.01 11.78
C ASN A 118 -15.62 -11.18 11.86
N LYS A 119 -15.69 -12.14 10.93
CA LYS A 119 -14.81 -13.30 10.89
C LYS A 119 -13.58 -13.01 10.03
N ILE A 120 -12.46 -13.61 10.43
CA ILE A 120 -11.23 -13.62 9.63
C ILE A 120 -11.00 -15.00 9.02
N LYS A 121 -10.49 -15.02 7.79
CA LYS A 121 -10.03 -16.23 7.09
C LYS A 121 -8.67 -15.94 6.46
N LYS A 122 -7.73 -16.88 6.52
CA LYS A 122 -6.44 -16.72 5.84
C LYS A 122 -6.66 -16.43 4.35
N TRP A 123 -6.06 -15.35 3.86
CA TRP A 123 -6.11 -15.01 2.45
C TRP A 123 -5.26 -15.99 1.67
N SER A 124 -5.67 -16.36 0.46
CA SER A 124 -4.95 -17.36 -0.34
C SER A 124 -3.62 -16.87 -0.89
N ARG A 125 -3.30 -15.58 -0.74
CA ARG A 125 -2.06 -14.96 -1.19
C ARG A 125 -1.31 -14.33 -0.02
N SER A 126 -0.06 -13.96 -0.24
CA SER A 126 0.85 -13.40 0.78
C SER A 126 1.27 -11.96 0.47
N LEU A 127 2.02 -11.35 1.38
CA LEU A 127 2.69 -10.08 1.10
C LEU A 127 3.67 -10.19 -0.08
N ASP A 128 4.34 -11.32 -0.28
CA ASP A 128 5.23 -11.52 -1.43
C ASP A 128 4.50 -11.41 -2.77
N PHE A 129 3.25 -11.91 -2.82
CA PHE A 129 2.41 -11.72 -4.00
C PHE A 129 2.12 -10.23 -4.26
N ILE A 130 1.84 -9.45 -3.21
CA ILE A 130 1.62 -8.00 -3.32
C ILE A 130 2.91 -7.30 -3.79
N LYS A 131 4.07 -7.72 -3.27
CA LYS A 131 5.41 -7.24 -3.68
C LYS A 131 5.68 -7.52 -5.15
N GLU A 132 5.39 -8.72 -5.64
CA GLU A 132 5.52 -9.07 -7.06
C GLU A 132 4.62 -8.16 -7.94
N LYS A 133 3.40 -7.86 -7.50
CA LYS A 133 2.50 -6.94 -8.21
C LYS A 133 3.03 -5.52 -8.24
N ALA A 134 3.57 -5.03 -7.12
CA ALA A 134 4.23 -3.73 -7.05
C ALA A 134 5.40 -3.65 -8.04
N GLN A 135 6.27 -4.66 -8.08
CA GLN A 135 7.41 -4.72 -9.00
C GLN A 135 6.97 -4.72 -10.47
N LYS A 136 6.00 -5.58 -10.82
CA LYS A 136 5.43 -5.65 -12.18
C LYS A 136 4.82 -4.32 -12.63
N ARG A 137 4.15 -3.59 -11.73
CA ARG A 137 3.63 -2.25 -12.03
C ARG A 137 4.74 -1.30 -12.45
N ILE A 138 5.85 -1.26 -11.70
CA ILE A 138 6.99 -0.40 -12.00
C ILE A 138 7.65 -0.79 -13.34
N GLU A 139 7.79 -2.08 -13.59
CA GLU A 139 8.34 -2.58 -14.86
C GLU A 139 7.48 -2.15 -16.06
N ASN A 140 6.16 -2.33 -15.96
CA ASN A 140 5.23 -1.92 -17.02
C ASN A 140 5.29 -0.42 -17.31
N ILE A 141 5.40 0.42 -16.27
CA ILE A 141 5.53 1.86 -16.43
C ILE A 141 6.85 2.23 -17.10
N LYS A 142 7.97 1.59 -16.72
CA LYS A 142 9.27 1.78 -17.39
C LYS A 142 9.20 1.42 -18.88
N LEU A 143 8.58 0.29 -19.21
CA LEU A 143 8.40 -0.13 -20.60
C LEU A 143 7.54 0.86 -21.39
N GLN A 144 6.48 1.40 -20.79
CA GLN A 144 5.65 2.44 -21.42
C GLN A 144 6.44 3.73 -21.68
N ILE A 145 7.22 4.21 -20.71
CA ILE A 145 8.07 5.40 -20.87
C ILE A 145 9.07 5.20 -22.00
N GLN A 146 9.74 4.04 -22.05
CA GLN A 146 10.70 3.72 -23.12
C GLN A 146 10.03 3.68 -24.50
N ARG A 147 8.84 3.09 -24.61
CA ARG A 147 8.07 3.05 -25.87
C ARG A 147 7.70 4.46 -26.34
N VAL A 148 7.26 5.33 -25.45
CA VAL A 148 6.92 6.72 -25.77
C VAL A 148 8.16 7.51 -26.22
N ALA A 149 9.29 7.37 -25.50
CA ALA A 149 10.54 8.01 -25.89
C ALA A 149 11.03 7.56 -27.28
N LYS A 150 10.95 6.26 -27.56
CA LYS A 150 11.34 5.69 -28.87
C LYS A 150 10.45 6.17 -30.03
N ARG A 151 9.16 6.42 -29.78
CA ARG A 151 8.24 6.99 -30.78
C ARG A 151 8.61 8.44 -31.09
N LYS A 152 8.82 9.27 -30.07
CA LYS A 152 9.22 10.67 -30.23
C LYS A 152 10.58 10.85 -30.94
N ALA A 153 11.51 9.91 -30.77
CA ALA A 153 12.80 9.96 -31.44
C ALA A 153 12.74 9.56 -32.94
N ARG A 154 11.58 9.09 -33.43
CA ARG A 154 11.35 8.71 -34.82
C ARG A 154 10.47 9.71 -35.59
N GLU A 155 9.95 10.72 -34.90
CA GLU A 155 9.23 11.87 -35.45
C GLU A 155 10.20 13.03 -35.64
#